data_AF-A0A960V5N0-F1
#
_entry.id   AF-A0A960V5N0-F1
#
_cell.length_a   1.000
_cell.length_b   1.000
_cell.length_c   1.000
_cell.angle_alpha   90.00
_cell.angle_beta   90.00
_cell.angle_gamma   90.00
#
_symmetry.space_group_name_H-M   'P 1'
#
loop_
_entity.id
_entity.type
_entity.pdbx_description
1 polymer ?
#
loop_
_entity_poly.entity_id
_entity_poly.type
_entity_poly.pdbx_seq_one_letter_code
_entity_poly.pdbx_strand_id
1 'polypeptide(L)'
;MQEFYNWYRRLSEHFFGPQFKGQQVRLIISRDLLDSTMSELGGYAGFLEAVKQGCHWDLFKQDPLAKKGKRLYDDWRRNYLPDKMFIKPNKQECPPYLPYLCLLCLAWTIEDEKLHPHDFYGRLESLYPNHQLGQQGNTHLKHWDRLWTGLETWANNTMSGEFGEFHAPVLGHMEYVGRPRAQVLLTATHIAKLPLLFNYLGVNNNSRFNDFENRMHQNKNDLAKYIGKSLANEYINNKQQIITIANQLIHGYLQDWDGIVPLFEDIEHQESHFIAYVVAKYLQDEFHFSYGIKEDCTEKEILVPQLWGYNNLSFKSIRDVMGHGVIFNGKNEFSIIENMAINLYNKVEIETNINITDNTKFISKSKSIRFFQWVSNQYLFEIDGLPTIGIVYILVYYNEQTTGNWKKWRCAAENEGVKIYEFKTNLGERFGFFCAQNLNVLDQFFKDKTPLFDDDNSSGNERIMRLIGGTTLHAGVIRKTYLRYDLPIIEIIAPHDYKIECSKGLELEELYKKTLPNTNNNLELSR
;
A
#
# COMPACT_ATOMS: atom_id res chain seq x y z
N MET A 1 -28.11 15.88 1.33
CA MET A 1 -28.60 16.95 2.25
C MET A 1 -27.81 17.03 3.56
N GLN A 2 -27.61 15.89 4.21
CA GLN A 2 -26.71 15.70 5.38
C GLN A 2 -25.24 15.53 4.97
N GLU A 3 -24.98 15.30 3.67
CA GLU A 3 -23.67 14.95 3.11
C GLU A 3 -22.58 15.99 3.39
N PHE A 4 -22.75 17.27 3.02
CA PHE A 4 -21.72 18.29 3.29
C PHE A 4 -21.39 18.41 4.78
N TYR A 5 -22.41 18.35 5.64
CA TYR A 5 -22.22 18.41 7.08
C TYR A 5 -21.49 17.17 7.62
N ASN A 6 -21.83 15.97 7.13
CA ASN A 6 -21.14 14.73 7.49
C ASN A 6 -19.66 14.79 7.09
N TRP A 7 -19.36 15.30 5.89
CA TRP A 7 -18.00 15.53 5.42
C TRP A 7 -17.26 16.54 6.27
N TYR A 8 -17.88 17.69 6.56
CA TYR A 8 -17.34 18.70 7.46
C TYR A 8 -16.98 18.10 8.83
N ARG A 9 -17.90 17.36 9.44
CA ARG A 9 -17.70 16.74 10.75
C ARG A 9 -16.58 15.71 10.70
N ARG A 10 -16.59 14.83 9.71
CA ARG A 10 -15.58 13.78 9.54
C ARG A 10 -14.19 14.36 9.32
N LEU A 11 -14.06 15.39 8.49
CA LEU A 11 -12.79 16.11 8.27
C LEU A 11 -12.34 16.86 9.52
N SER A 12 -13.27 17.46 10.26
CA SER A 12 -12.96 18.13 11.52
C SER A 12 -12.44 17.14 12.56
N GLU A 13 -13.09 15.98 12.73
CA GLU A 13 -12.62 14.92 13.63
C GLU A 13 -11.29 14.32 13.17
N HIS A 14 -11.07 14.22 11.85
CA HIS A 14 -9.84 13.65 11.29
C HIS A 14 -8.63 14.57 11.42
N PHE A 15 -8.78 15.88 11.20
CA PHE A 15 -7.66 16.82 11.28
C PHE A 15 -7.54 17.50 12.65
N PHE A 16 -8.66 17.69 13.34
CA PHE A 16 -8.75 18.44 14.60
C PHE A 16 -9.42 17.59 15.69
N GLY A 17 -9.03 16.33 15.78
CA GLY A 17 -9.43 15.44 16.86
C GLY A 17 -8.60 15.65 18.14
N PRO A 18 -9.10 15.23 19.32
CA PRO A 18 -8.37 15.35 20.59
C PRO A 18 -6.97 14.73 20.61
N GLN A 19 -6.73 13.74 19.75
CA GLN A 19 -5.44 13.07 19.60
C GLN A 19 -4.32 13.99 19.09
N PHE A 20 -4.66 15.14 18.48
CA PHE A 20 -3.68 16.10 17.98
C PHE A 20 -3.36 17.23 18.96
N LYS A 21 -3.81 17.15 20.22
CA LYS A 21 -3.57 18.21 21.21
C LYS A 21 -2.09 18.60 21.30
N GLY A 22 -1.79 19.87 21.06
CA GLY A 22 -0.42 20.42 21.06
C GLY A 22 0.46 19.93 19.91
N GLN A 23 -0.07 19.18 18.94
CA GLN A 23 0.63 18.74 17.75
C GLN A 23 0.31 19.65 16.57
N GLN A 24 1.26 19.80 15.64
CA GLN A 24 1.02 20.54 14.42
C GLN A 24 0.05 19.78 13.49
N VAL A 25 -1.10 20.40 13.20
CA VAL A 25 -2.09 19.90 12.26
C VAL A 25 -1.82 20.44 10.86
N ARG A 26 -1.96 19.55 9.87
CA ARG A 26 -1.87 19.88 8.45
C ARG A 26 -3.02 19.27 7.68
N LEU A 27 -3.54 20.01 6.70
CA LEU A 27 -4.61 19.53 5.82
C LEU A 27 -4.04 18.65 4.69
N ILE A 28 -3.41 17.54 5.07
CA ILE A 28 -2.86 16.55 4.13
C ILE A 28 -4.03 15.71 3.64
N ILE A 29 -4.54 16.01 2.46
CA ILE A 29 -5.68 15.31 1.86
C ILE A 29 -5.32 14.82 0.47
N SER A 30 -5.61 13.56 0.19
CA SER A 30 -5.40 12.90 -1.10
C SER A 30 -6.61 12.06 -1.47
N ARG A 31 -6.66 11.58 -2.71
CA ARG A 31 -7.66 10.61 -3.15
C ARG A 31 -7.64 9.35 -2.28
N ASP A 32 -6.45 8.78 -2.06
CA ASP A 32 -6.30 7.55 -1.27
C ASP A 32 -6.75 7.74 0.19
N LEU A 33 -6.50 8.90 0.80
CA LEU A 33 -6.97 9.20 2.14
C LEU A 33 -8.51 9.21 2.18
N LEU A 34 -9.14 9.88 1.22
CA LEU A 34 -10.58 9.97 1.12
C LEU A 34 -11.21 8.60 0.89
N ASP A 35 -10.69 7.82 -0.05
CA ASP A 35 -11.19 6.49 -0.40
C ASP A 35 -10.94 5.46 0.72
N SER A 36 -9.87 5.59 1.50
CA SER A 36 -9.56 4.64 2.59
C SER A 36 -10.25 4.99 3.91
N THR A 37 -10.22 6.26 4.31
CA THR A 37 -10.59 6.71 5.66
C THR A 37 -12.02 7.23 5.75
N MET A 38 -12.63 7.57 4.61
CA MET A 38 -13.96 8.19 4.51
C MET A 38 -14.81 7.51 3.43
N SER A 39 -14.58 6.21 3.19
CA SER A 39 -15.34 5.41 2.21
C SER A 39 -16.82 5.33 2.56
N GLU A 40 -17.16 5.35 3.85
CA GLU A 40 -18.53 5.36 4.36
C GLU A 40 -19.32 6.60 3.93
N LEU A 41 -18.62 7.68 3.53
CA LEU A 41 -19.19 8.91 2.99
C LEU A 41 -19.12 9.00 1.46
N GLY A 42 -18.76 7.90 0.79
CA GLY A 42 -18.58 7.83 -0.67
C GLY A 42 -17.16 8.15 -1.15
N GLY A 43 -16.17 8.22 -0.24
CA GLY A 43 -14.77 8.40 -0.57
C GLY A 43 -14.49 9.70 -1.35
N TYR A 44 -13.55 9.65 -2.27
CA TYR A 44 -13.15 10.78 -3.11
C TYR A 44 -14.33 11.35 -3.92
N ALA A 45 -15.13 10.49 -4.54
CA ALA A 45 -16.29 10.91 -5.33
C ALA A 45 -17.35 11.59 -4.45
N GLY A 46 -17.67 10.98 -3.30
CA GLY A 46 -18.61 11.54 -2.32
C GLY A 46 -18.15 12.90 -1.78
N PHE A 47 -16.84 13.08 -1.55
CA PHE A 47 -16.28 14.36 -1.12
C PHE A 47 -16.51 15.45 -2.17
N LEU A 48 -16.19 15.18 -3.44
CA LEU A 48 -16.37 16.16 -4.51
C LEU A 48 -17.84 16.54 -4.68
N GLU A 49 -18.75 15.55 -4.66
CA GLU A 49 -20.19 15.81 -4.75
C GLU A 49 -20.70 16.63 -3.56
N ALA A 50 -20.26 16.31 -2.34
CA ALA A 50 -20.63 17.09 -1.16
C ALA A 50 -20.17 18.56 -1.27
N VAL A 51 -18.92 18.79 -1.69
CA VAL A 51 -18.36 20.14 -1.85
C VAL A 51 -19.07 20.94 -2.95
N LYS A 52 -19.44 20.30 -4.07
CA LYS A 52 -20.25 20.90 -5.16
C LYS A 52 -21.64 21.28 -4.68
N GLN A 53 -22.35 20.36 -4.02
CA GLN A 53 -23.66 20.63 -3.42
C GLN A 53 -23.58 21.78 -2.43
N GLY A 54 -22.48 21.86 -1.68
CA GLY A 54 -22.24 22.84 -0.65
C GLY A 54 -23.16 22.67 0.55
N CYS A 55 -23.16 23.68 1.42
CA CYS A 55 -23.98 23.59 2.61
C CYS A 55 -25.47 23.82 2.31
N HIS A 56 -26.36 23.08 2.98
CA HIS A 56 -27.80 23.14 2.68
C HIS A 56 -28.45 24.48 3.04
N TRP A 57 -27.90 25.21 4.00
CA TRP A 57 -28.35 26.57 4.36
C TRP A 57 -27.71 27.66 3.50
N ASP A 58 -26.84 27.28 2.56
CA ASP A 58 -26.38 28.20 1.54
C ASP A 58 -27.53 28.42 0.54
N LEU A 59 -28.20 29.56 0.68
CA LEU A 59 -29.26 30.01 -0.25
C LEU A 59 -28.74 30.17 -1.69
N PHE A 60 -27.42 30.05 -1.90
CA PHE A 60 -26.74 30.32 -3.16
C PHE A 60 -25.98 29.08 -3.64
N LYS A 61 -26.64 27.92 -3.76
CA LYS A 61 -26.01 26.69 -4.30
C LYS A 61 -25.28 26.87 -5.64
N GLN A 62 -25.70 27.85 -6.43
CA GLN A 62 -25.09 28.20 -7.73
C GLN A 62 -23.92 29.18 -7.63
N ASP A 63 -23.57 29.65 -6.44
CA ASP A 63 -22.45 30.55 -6.27
C ASP A 63 -21.14 29.86 -6.68
N PRO A 64 -20.21 30.60 -7.29
CA PRO A 64 -18.87 30.11 -7.55
C PRO A 64 -18.18 29.70 -6.25
N LEU A 65 -17.26 28.73 -6.35
CA LEU A 65 -16.49 28.18 -5.22
C LEU A 65 -15.97 29.29 -4.29
N ALA A 66 -15.43 30.36 -4.87
CA ALA A 66 -14.87 31.47 -4.10
C ALA A 66 -15.88 32.18 -3.18
N LYS A 67 -17.11 32.38 -3.67
CA LYS A 67 -18.17 33.05 -2.92
C LYS A 67 -18.70 32.14 -1.82
N LYS A 68 -18.84 30.83 -2.09
CA LYS A 68 -19.26 29.82 -1.09
C LYS A 68 -18.35 29.84 0.13
N GLY A 69 -17.03 29.72 -0.07
CA GLY A 69 -16.05 29.74 1.03
C GLY A 69 -16.09 31.06 1.82
N LYS A 70 -16.12 32.21 1.14
CA LYS A 70 -16.17 33.53 1.79
C LYS A 70 -17.44 33.72 2.63
N ARG A 71 -18.60 33.34 2.11
CA ARG A 71 -19.88 33.47 2.83
C ARG A 71 -19.89 32.61 4.09
N LEU A 72 -19.47 31.35 3.99
CA LEU A 72 -19.37 30.48 5.17
C LEU A 72 -18.44 31.06 6.24
N TYR A 73 -17.34 31.70 5.84
CA TYR A 73 -16.48 32.41 6.79
C TYR A 73 -17.20 33.60 7.43
N ASP A 74 -17.85 34.46 6.63
CA ASP A 74 -18.56 35.64 7.13
C ASP A 74 -19.71 35.25 8.08
N ASP A 75 -20.46 34.19 7.75
CA ASP A 75 -21.57 33.66 8.54
C ASP A 75 -21.08 33.03 9.85
N TRP A 76 -20.04 32.18 9.78
CA TRP A 76 -19.37 31.61 10.96
C TRP A 76 -18.85 32.71 11.88
N ARG A 77 -18.23 33.76 11.32
CA ARG A 77 -17.64 34.84 12.13
C ARG A 77 -18.70 35.71 12.81
N ARG A 78 -19.85 35.92 12.16
CA ARG A 78 -20.97 36.71 12.70
C ARG A 78 -21.84 35.94 13.68
N ASN A 79 -21.60 34.64 13.89
CA ASN A 79 -22.55 33.73 14.54
C ASN A 79 -23.96 33.80 13.90
N TYR A 80 -24.04 34.23 12.64
CA TYR A 80 -25.30 34.46 11.95
C TYR A 80 -25.58 33.23 11.11
N LEU A 81 -26.15 32.21 11.75
CA LEU A 81 -26.82 31.15 11.03
C LEU A 81 -28.33 31.23 11.26
N PRO A 82 -29.16 30.97 10.22
CA PRO A 82 -30.60 31.09 10.33
C PRO A 82 -31.12 30.30 11.54
N ASP A 83 -32.01 30.89 12.34
CA ASP A 83 -32.58 30.31 13.59
C ASP A 83 -33.23 28.92 13.42
N LYS A 84 -33.40 28.44 12.19
CA LYS A 84 -33.90 27.09 11.87
C LYS A 84 -32.81 26.02 11.81
N MET A 85 -31.57 26.32 12.23
CA MET A 85 -30.51 25.31 12.35
C MET A 85 -30.62 24.53 13.66
N PHE A 86 -30.60 23.20 13.54
CA PHE A 86 -30.50 22.28 14.66
C PHE A 86 -29.15 22.38 15.42
N ILE A 87 -28.17 23.11 14.88
CA ILE A 87 -26.84 23.30 15.49
C ILE A 87 -26.39 24.72 15.14
N LYS A 88 -26.48 25.67 16.08
CA LYS A 88 -25.75 26.95 15.94
C LYS A 88 -24.28 26.59 16.09
N PRO A 89 -23.39 26.84 15.10
CA PRO A 89 -21.97 26.57 15.25
C PRO A 89 -21.52 27.34 16.46
N ASN A 90 -21.17 26.59 17.50
CA ASN A 90 -20.50 27.16 18.62
C ASN A 90 -19.14 27.63 18.09
N LYS A 91 -18.63 28.77 18.58
CA LYS A 91 -17.25 29.18 18.23
C LYS A 91 -16.20 28.12 18.62
N GLN A 92 -16.59 27.16 19.46
CA GLN A 92 -15.82 25.97 19.82
C GLN A 92 -15.81 24.88 18.73
N GLU A 93 -16.74 24.89 17.77
CA GLU A 93 -16.74 23.96 16.65
C GLU A 93 -15.79 24.43 15.54
N CYS A 94 -15.18 23.46 14.85
CA CYS A 94 -14.31 23.72 13.71
C CYS A 94 -15.04 24.56 12.64
N PRO A 95 -14.37 25.49 11.94
CA PRO A 95 -15.04 26.33 10.95
C PRO A 95 -15.67 25.52 9.80
N PRO A 96 -16.92 25.81 9.38
CA PRO A 96 -17.67 25.00 8.42
C PRO A 96 -17.15 25.10 6.98
N TYR A 97 -16.25 26.04 6.69
CA TYR A 97 -15.59 26.16 5.40
C TYR A 97 -14.38 25.22 5.25
N LEU A 98 -14.05 24.39 6.25
CA LEU A 98 -12.95 23.43 6.20
C LEU A 98 -12.95 22.53 4.94
N PRO A 99 -14.09 21.95 4.49
CA PRO A 99 -14.11 21.14 3.26
C PRO A 99 -13.62 21.88 2.02
N TYR A 100 -13.87 23.20 1.94
CA TYR A 100 -13.40 24.01 0.81
C TYR A 100 -11.88 24.25 0.86
N LEU A 101 -11.30 24.41 2.06
CA LEU A 101 -9.84 24.47 2.21
C LEU A 101 -9.19 23.12 1.85
N CYS A 102 -9.82 22.02 2.26
CA CYS A 102 -9.41 20.67 1.89
C CYS A 102 -9.45 20.46 0.37
N LEU A 103 -10.46 20.97 -0.34
CA LEU A 103 -10.51 20.91 -1.81
C LEU A 103 -9.30 21.60 -2.46
N LEU A 104 -8.87 22.76 -1.93
CA LEU A 104 -7.67 23.44 -2.45
C LEU A 104 -6.40 22.64 -2.20
N CYS A 105 -6.28 21.98 -1.04
CA CYS A 105 -5.16 21.09 -0.76
C CYS A 105 -5.18 19.86 -1.69
N LEU A 106 -6.36 19.26 -1.90
CA LEU A 106 -6.55 18.10 -2.76
C LEU A 106 -6.09 18.38 -4.19
N ALA A 107 -6.36 19.57 -4.73
CA ALA A 107 -5.93 19.98 -6.07
C ALA A 107 -4.40 19.89 -6.27
N TRP A 108 -3.60 20.12 -5.22
CA TRP A 108 -2.14 19.97 -5.29
C TRP A 108 -1.65 18.53 -5.24
N THR A 109 -2.50 17.59 -4.83
CA THR A 109 -2.18 16.15 -4.76
C THR A 109 -2.64 15.37 -5.99
N ILE A 110 -3.39 16.00 -6.89
CA ILE A 110 -3.75 15.39 -8.16
C ILE A 110 -2.50 15.32 -9.01
N GLU A 111 -2.16 14.12 -9.49
CA GLU A 111 -1.12 13.90 -10.48
C GLU A 111 -1.78 13.75 -11.86
N ASP A 112 -1.37 14.58 -12.81
CA ASP A 112 -1.85 14.54 -14.19
C ASP A 112 -0.67 14.96 -15.07
N GLU A 113 -0.23 14.02 -15.92
CA GLU A 113 0.92 14.18 -16.81
C GLU A 113 0.69 15.27 -17.87
N LYS A 114 -0.57 15.59 -18.20
CA LYS A 114 -0.91 16.62 -19.18
C LYS A 114 -0.83 18.02 -18.60
N LEU A 115 -0.89 18.15 -17.27
CA LEU A 115 -0.87 19.43 -16.57
C LEU A 115 0.55 19.78 -16.12
N HIS A 116 0.95 21.02 -16.34
CA HIS A 116 2.23 21.51 -15.84
C HIS A 116 2.31 21.32 -14.31
N PRO A 117 3.48 21.01 -13.71
CA PRO A 117 3.60 20.79 -12.26
C PRO A 117 3.12 21.95 -11.38
N HIS A 118 3.06 23.16 -11.93
CA HIS A 118 2.58 24.37 -11.25
C HIS A 118 1.18 24.82 -11.69
N ASP A 119 0.48 24.05 -12.53
CA ASP A 119 -0.86 24.38 -13.00
C ASP A 119 -1.93 24.00 -11.99
N PHE A 120 -1.96 24.75 -10.89
CA PHE A 120 -2.93 24.57 -9.81
C PHE A 120 -4.37 24.72 -10.30
N TYR A 121 -4.63 25.69 -11.16
CA TYR A 121 -6.00 25.99 -11.61
C TYR A 121 -6.50 24.93 -12.59
N GLY A 122 -5.65 24.40 -13.48
CA GLY A 122 -6.01 23.23 -14.29
C GLY A 122 -6.37 22.01 -13.44
N ARG A 123 -5.60 21.76 -12.36
CA ARG A 123 -5.92 20.68 -11.41
C ARG A 123 -7.23 20.93 -10.69
N LEU A 124 -7.47 22.15 -10.22
CA LEU A 124 -8.71 22.50 -9.54
C LEU A 124 -9.92 22.44 -10.47
N GLU A 125 -9.79 22.82 -11.73
CA GLU A 125 -10.84 22.71 -12.76
C GLU A 125 -11.23 21.25 -13.00
N SER A 126 -10.29 20.31 -12.92
CA SER A 126 -10.60 18.87 -13.01
C SER A 126 -11.45 18.37 -11.83
N LEU A 127 -11.31 18.98 -10.64
CA LEU A 127 -12.04 18.61 -9.42
C LEU A 127 -13.39 19.32 -9.30
N TYR A 128 -13.39 20.61 -9.63
CA TYR A 128 -14.51 21.52 -9.52
C TYR A 128 -14.58 22.37 -10.78
N PRO A 129 -15.25 21.88 -11.84
CA PRO A 129 -15.40 22.64 -13.08
C PRO A 129 -16.13 23.97 -12.84
N ASN A 130 -15.76 25.00 -13.60
CA ASN A 130 -16.30 26.34 -13.48
C ASN A 130 -16.14 26.94 -12.07
N HIS A 131 -15.02 26.67 -11.40
CA HIS A 131 -14.76 27.23 -10.06
C HIS A 131 -14.59 28.77 -10.07
N GLN A 132 -14.34 29.36 -11.25
CA GLN A 132 -14.13 30.81 -11.50
C GLN A 132 -12.96 31.44 -10.73
N LEU A 133 -12.04 30.61 -10.22
CA LEU A 133 -10.77 31.08 -9.65
C LEU A 133 -9.74 31.17 -10.79
N GLY A 134 -8.89 32.20 -10.82
CA GLY A 134 -7.85 32.31 -11.85
C GLY A 134 -8.27 32.87 -13.21
N GLN A 135 -9.57 33.14 -13.45
CA GLN A 135 -9.99 33.88 -14.66
C GLN A 135 -9.47 35.32 -14.60
N GLN A 136 -8.97 35.84 -15.74
CA GLN A 136 -8.21 37.10 -15.82
C GLN A 136 -8.96 38.26 -15.14
N GLY A 137 -8.30 38.88 -14.15
CA GLY A 137 -8.84 40.00 -13.36
C GLY A 137 -9.47 39.60 -12.02
N ASN A 138 -9.66 38.31 -11.74
CA ASN A 138 -10.41 37.87 -10.57
C ASN A 138 -9.51 37.41 -9.40
N THR A 139 -9.24 38.33 -8.46
CA THR A 139 -8.43 38.12 -7.25
C THR A 139 -9.16 37.34 -6.15
N HIS A 140 -10.08 36.44 -6.52
CA HIS A 140 -10.98 35.81 -5.56
C HIS A 140 -10.27 34.95 -4.50
N LEU A 141 -9.13 34.32 -4.80
CA LEU A 141 -8.32 33.62 -3.80
C LEU A 141 -7.65 34.56 -2.78
N LYS A 142 -7.47 35.85 -3.10
CA LYS A 142 -6.97 36.84 -2.12
C LYS A 142 -7.89 36.92 -0.90
N HIS A 143 -9.19 36.69 -1.08
CA HIS A 143 -10.14 36.68 0.03
C HIS A 143 -10.10 35.40 0.86
N TRP A 144 -9.50 34.33 0.34
CA TRP A 144 -9.35 33.06 1.05
C TRP A 144 -8.25 33.08 2.09
N ASP A 145 -7.37 34.09 2.06
CA ASP A 145 -6.41 34.36 3.13
C ASP A 145 -7.09 34.48 4.51
N ARG A 146 -8.32 35.02 4.53
CA ARG A 146 -9.14 35.11 5.74
C ARG A 146 -9.65 33.76 6.23
N LEU A 147 -9.91 32.80 5.34
CA LEU A 147 -10.33 31.46 5.73
C LEU A 147 -9.18 30.72 6.40
N TRP A 148 -7.97 30.79 5.82
CA TRP A 148 -6.75 30.23 6.40
C TRP A 148 -6.44 30.86 7.77
N THR A 149 -6.41 32.19 7.82
CA THR A 149 -6.17 32.94 9.07
C THR A 149 -7.26 32.67 10.11
N GLY A 150 -8.51 32.51 9.67
CA GLY A 150 -9.64 32.16 10.52
C GLY A 150 -9.51 30.77 11.12
N LEU A 151 -9.05 29.78 10.34
CA LEU A 151 -8.81 28.43 10.83
C LEU A 151 -7.62 28.40 11.81
N GLU A 152 -6.53 29.11 11.51
CA GLU A 152 -5.37 29.27 12.39
C GLU A 152 -5.74 29.96 13.70
N THR A 153 -6.49 31.07 13.65
CA THR A 153 -6.99 31.77 14.84
C THR A 153 -7.94 30.89 15.65
N TRP A 154 -8.78 30.10 14.99
CA TRP A 154 -9.68 29.18 15.69
C TRP A 154 -8.88 28.09 16.42
N ALA A 155 -8.00 27.37 15.74
CA ALA A 155 -7.22 26.28 16.32
C ALA A 155 -6.31 26.78 17.46
N ASN A 156 -5.56 27.85 17.22
CA ASN A 156 -4.50 28.28 18.13
C ASN A 156 -5.01 29.21 19.24
N ASN A 157 -5.93 30.13 18.93
CA ASN A 157 -6.35 31.15 19.91
C ASN A 157 -7.71 30.83 20.55
N THR A 158 -8.65 30.26 19.77
CA THR A 158 -10.00 29.95 20.30
C THR A 158 -10.00 28.62 21.04
N MET A 159 -9.35 27.61 20.46
CA MET A 159 -9.22 26.28 21.05
C MET A 159 -7.93 26.10 21.86
N SER A 160 -7.03 27.09 21.88
CA SER A 160 -5.75 27.01 22.63
C SER A 160 -4.94 25.74 22.31
N GLY A 161 -4.99 25.26 21.06
CA GLY A 161 -4.32 24.04 20.63
C GLY A 161 -4.92 22.74 21.17
N GLU A 162 -6.10 22.76 21.82
CA GLU A 162 -6.75 21.56 22.38
C GLU A 162 -7.06 20.48 21.33
N PHE A 163 -7.28 20.90 20.09
CA PHE A 163 -7.51 20.03 18.93
C PHE A 163 -6.35 20.06 17.93
N GLY A 164 -5.18 20.53 18.38
CA GLY A 164 -3.98 20.71 17.59
C GLY A 164 -3.73 22.14 17.12
N GLU A 165 -2.48 22.40 16.78
CA GLU A 165 -1.96 23.71 16.36
C GLU A 165 -1.93 23.78 14.84
N PHE A 166 -2.59 24.77 14.26
CA PHE A 166 -2.67 24.93 12.81
C PHE A 166 -1.90 26.15 12.34
N HIS A 167 -1.03 25.96 11.35
CA HIS A 167 -0.30 27.04 10.69
C HIS A 167 -0.48 26.95 9.17
N ALA A 168 -0.72 28.09 8.53
CA ALA A 168 -0.93 28.15 7.09
C ALA A 168 0.16 28.94 6.36
N PRO A 169 1.46 28.59 6.42
CA PRO A 169 2.51 29.39 5.80
C PRO A 169 2.31 29.54 4.28
N VAL A 170 2.66 30.70 3.73
CA VAL A 170 2.62 30.94 2.29
C VAL A 170 3.92 30.43 1.66
N LEU A 171 3.80 29.51 0.71
CA LEU A 171 4.95 28.94 0.02
C LEU A 171 5.52 29.90 -1.04
N GLY A 172 6.57 30.61 -0.65
CA GLY A 172 7.27 31.58 -1.49
C GLY A 172 6.39 32.68 -2.07
N HIS A 173 6.62 33.06 -3.33
CA HIS A 173 5.84 34.09 -4.03
C HIS A 173 4.45 33.62 -4.51
N MET A 174 4.02 32.40 -4.16
CA MET A 174 2.72 31.86 -4.55
C MET A 174 1.61 32.38 -3.62
N GLU A 175 1.32 33.69 -3.65
CA GLU A 175 0.41 34.36 -2.70
C GLU A 175 -0.93 33.61 -2.50
N TYR A 176 -1.52 33.12 -3.60
CA TYR A 176 -2.88 32.57 -3.58
C TYR A 176 -2.94 31.05 -3.45
N VAL A 177 -1.92 30.34 -3.96
CA VAL A 177 -1.91 28.88 -4.06
C VAL A 177 -0.80 28.24 -3.22
N GLY A 178 0.06 29.07 -2.63
CA GLY A 178 1.18 28.64 -1.79
C GLY A 178 0.73 28.10 -0.45
N ARG A 179 -0.34 28.64 0.16
CA ARG A 179 -0.91 28.10 1.41
C ARG A 179 -1.40 26.66 1.24
N PRO A 180 -2.29 26.33 0.28
CA PRO A 180 -2.71 24.94 0.11
C PRO A 180 -1.55 24.03 -0.30
N ARG A 181 -0.60 24.51 -1.12
CA ARG A 181 0.61 23.74 -1.46
C ARG A 181 1.47 23.43 -0.24
N ALA A 182 1.62 24.40 0.67
CA ALA A 182 2.41 24.23 1.89
C ALA A 182 1.84 23.15 2.79
N GLN A 183 0.51 22.96 2.81
CA GLN A 183 -0.15 21.93 3.62
C GLN A 183 0.18 20.52 3.15
N VAL A 184 0.28 20.30 1.84
CA VAL A 184 0.50 18.98 1.22
C VAL A 184 1.93 18.77 0.71
N LEU A 185 2.87 19.60 1.14
CA LEU A 185 4.28 19.53 0.72
C LEU A 185 4.92 18.17 1.05
N LEU A 186 4.51 17.59 2.18
CA LEU A 186 4.80 16.22 2.56
C LEU A 186 3.48 15.45 2.62
N THR A 187 3.38 14.37 1.85
CA THR A 187 2.26 13.43 1.92
C THR A 187 2.45 12.49 3.11
N ALA A 188 1.42 11.74 3.48
CA ALA A 188 1.54 10.70 4.51
C ALA A 188 2.67 9.70 4.20
N THR A 189 2.83 9.33 2.92
CA THR A 189 3.91 8.47 2.45
C THR A 189 5.29 9.10 2.64
N HIS A 190 5.45 10.40 2.40
CA HIS A 190 6.71 11.10 2.67
C HIS A 190 6.99 11.18 4.18
N ILE A 191 5.97 11.46 4.99
CA ILE A 191 6.09 11.54 6.46
C ILE A 191 6.56 10.18 7.01
N ALA A 192 5.99 9.08 6.55
CA ALA A 192 6.39 7.73 6.96
C ALA A 192 7.87 7.41 6.62
N LYS A 193 8.44 8.07 5.60
CA LYS A 193 9.84 7.90 5.17
C LYS A 193 10.81 8.87 5.88
N LEU A 194 10.33 9.85 6.65
CA LEU A 194 11.22 10.82 7.32
C LEU A 194 12.22 10.17 8.30
N PRO A 195 11.86 9.16 9.11
CA PRO A 195 12.85 8.46 9.93
C PRO A 195 14.05 7.88 9.14
N LEU A 196 13.80 7.37 7.93
CA LEU A 196 14.87 6.89 7.04
C LEU A 196 15.74 8.05 6.55
N LEU A 197 15.11 9.18 6.18
CA LEU A 197 15.83 10.38 5.81
C LEU A 197 16.72 10.88 6.96
N PHE A 198 16.21 10.91 8.19
CA PHE A 198 16.96 11.37 9.34
C PHE A 198 18.18 10.49 9.62
N ASN A 199 18.00 9.17 9.57
CA ASN A 199 19.09 8.21 9.67
C ASN A 199 20.11 8.39 8.55
N TYR A 200 19.65 8.53 7.29
CA TYR A 200 20.50 8.75 6.12
C TYR A 200 21.35 10.01 6.25
N LEU A 201 20.75 11.11 6.74
CA LEU A 201 21.46 12.36 6.97
C LEU A 201 22.36 12.32 8.21
N GLY A 202 22.25 11.29 9.07
CA GLY A 202 22.98 11.22 10.34
C GLY A 202 22.59 12.35 11.31
N VAL A 203 21.31 12.72 11.35
CA VAL A 203 20.75 13.70 12.28
C VAL A 203 19.93 13.01 13.38
N ASN A 204 19.74 13.68 14.52
CA ASN A 204 18.86 13.23 15.58
C ASN A 204 18.01 14.41 16.09
N ASN A 205 17.11 14.16 17.04
CA ASN A 205 16.20 15.17 17.60
C ASN A 205 16.90 16.36 18.29
N ASN A 206 18.20 16.25 18.62
CA ASN A 206 19.00 17.35 19.18
C ASN A 206 19.79 18.12 18.10
N SER A 207 19.73 17.70 16.83
CA SER A 207 20.40 18.39 15.74
C SER A 207 19.86 19.81 15.55
N ARG A 208 20.76 20.79 15.50
CA ARG A 208 20.41 22.18 15.24
C ARG A 208 19.84 22.34 13.84
N PHE A 209 18.90 23.27 13.68
CA PHE A 209 18.25 23.56 12.41
C PHE A 209 19.26 23.80 11.27
N ASN A 210 20.29 24.62 11.50
CA ASN A 210 21.31 24.92 10.49
C ASN A 210 22.12 23.68 10.08
N ASP A 211 22.40 22.76 11.01
CA ASP A 211 23.15 21.54 10.71
C ASP A 211 22.29 20.58 9.87
N PHE A 212 21.01 20.47 10.19
CA PHE A 212 20.03 19.72 9.40
C PHE A 212 19.87 20.30 7.99
N GLU A 213 19.68 21.62 7.86
CA GLU A 213 19.54 22.30 6.58
C GLU A 213 20.78 22.12 5.69
N ASN A 214 21.99 22.27 6.26
CA ASN A 214 23.23 22.02 5.55
C ASN A 214 23.31 20.58 5.02
N ARG A 215 22.90 19.58 5.80
CA ARG A 215 22.89 18.17 5.37
C ARG A 215 21.85 17.91 4.29
N MET A 216 20.66 18.51 4.35
CA MET A 216 19.67 18.44 3.27
C MET A 216 20.23 18.99 1.95
N HIS A 217 20.90 20.14 1.98
CA HIS A 217 21.51 20.74 0.80
C HIS A 217 22.68 19.92 0.22
N GLN A 218 23.53 19.37 1.08
CA GLN A 218 24.66 18.52 0.68
C GLN A 218 24.18 17.23 -0.02
N ASN A 219 23.04 16.68 0.41
CA ASN A 219 22.50 15.42 -0.09
C ASN A 219 21.32 15.61 -1.06
N LYS A 220 21.17 16.78 -1.68
CA LYS A 220 19.99 17.15 -2.49
C LYS A 220 19.65 16.18 -3.63
N ASN A 221 20.64 15.47 -4.17
CA ASN A 221 20.45 14.51 -5.26
C ASN A 221 19.76 13.21 -4.80
N ASP A 222 19.88 12.87 -3.52
CA ASP A 222 19.34 11.62 -2.95
C ASP A 222 18.02 11.82 -2.20
N LEU A 223 17.52 13.06 -2.11
CA LEU A 223 16.30 13.37 -1.36
C LEU A 223 15.04 12.77 -2.02
N ALA A 224 15.07 12.56 -3.34
CA ALA A 224 13.90 12.14 -4.11
C ALA A 224 13.26 10.83 -3.59
N LYS A 225 14.06 9.88 -3.06
CA LYS A 225 13.57 8.61 -2.49
C LYS A 225 12.78 8.79 -1.19
N TYR A 226 13.02 9.88 -0.45
CA TYR A 226 12.40 10.12 0.85
C TYR A 226 11.24 11.11 0.79
N ILE A 227 11.44 12.25 0.11
CA ILE A 227 10.50 13.38 0.12
C ILE A 227 9.81 13.61 -1.24
N GLY A 228 10.03 12.68 -2.19
CA GLY A 228 9.45 12.71 -3.53
C GLY A 228 10.21 13.57 -4.53
N LYS A 229 10.07 13.24 -5.81
CA LYS A 229 10.75 13.92 -6.94
C LYS A 229 10.42 15.42 -7.00
N SER A 230 9.16 15.79 -6.76
CA SER A 230 8.72 17.19 -6.86
C SER A 230 9.45 18.08 -5.86
N LEU A 231 9.48 17.70 -4.57
CA LEU A 231 10.17 18.49 -3.55
C LEU A 231 11.68 18.42 -3.70
N ALA A 232 12.26 17.25 -4.01
CA ALA A 232 13.70 17.12 -4.27
C ALA A 232 14.17 18.02 -5.43
N ASN A 233 13.38 18.15 -6.50
CA ASN A 233 13.66 19.08 -7.59
C ASN A 233 13.69 20.54 -7.14
N GLU A 234 12.91 20.94 -6.12
CA GLU A 234 12.98 22.29 -5.57
C GLU A 234 14.31 22.52 -4.83
N TYR A 235 14.89 21.50 -4.18
CA TYR A 235 16.24 21.56 -3.60
C TYR A 235 17.32 21.66 -4.68
N ILE A 236 17.20 20.88 -5.75
CA ILE A 236 18.15 20.90 -6.88
C ILE A 236 18.17 22.29 -7.52
N ASN A 237 16.99 22.87 -7.76
CA ASN A 237 16.80 24.18 -8.37
C ASN A 237 17.00 25.37 -7.41
N ASN A 238 17.36 25.10 -6.14
CA ASN A 238 17.65 26.09 -5.11
C ASN A 238 16.54 27.14 -4.90
N LYS A 239 15.27 26.71 -4.86
CA LYS A 239 14.15 27.64 -4.56
C LYS A 239 14.05 27.91 -3.06
N GLN A 240 14.88 28.85 -2.58
CA GLN A 240 15.15 29.11 -1.15
C GLN A 240 13.89 29.19 -0.27
N GLN A 241 12.83 29.86 -0.71
CA GLN A 241 11.61 30.03 0.09
C GLN A 241 10.85 28.71 0.32
N ILE A 242 10.78 27.86 -0.71
CA ILE A 242 10.13 26.54 -0.62
C ILE A 242 10.96 25.62 0.29
N ILE A 243 12.27 25.63 0.06
CA ILE A 243 13.24 24.85 0.85
C ILE A 243 13.17 25.24 2.32
N THR A 244 13.09 26.54 2.64
CA THR A 244 13.02 27.01 4.04
C THR A 244 11.78 26.44 4.75
N ILE A 245 10.61 26.52 4.12
CA ILE A 245 9.35 25.99 4.70
C ILE A 245 9.39 24.46 4.80
N ALA A 246 9.94 23.78 3.78
CA ALA A 246 10.14 22.34 3.80
C ALA A 246 11.07 21.92 4.94
N ASN A 247 12.19 22.62 5.11
CA ASN A 247 13.16 22.36 6.17
C ASN A 247 12.55 22.58 7.55
N GLN A 248 11.83 23.68 7.76
CA GLN A 248 11.13 23.95 9.02
C GLN A 248 10.14 22.84 9.36
N LEU A 249 9.39 22.38 8.36
CA LEU A 249 8.46 21.27 8.54
C LEU A 249 9.16 19.96 8.88
N ILE A 250 10.13 19.56 8.07
CA ILE A 250 10.85 18.30 8.26
C ILE A 250 11.61 18.33 9.59
N HIS A 251 12.15 19.49 9.99
CA HIS A 251 12.82 19.67 11.27
C HIS A 251 11.86 19.56 12.45
N GLY A 252 10.61 20.03 12.34
CA GLY A 252 9.58 19.76 13.35
C GLY A 252 9.39 18.27 13.59
N TYR A 253 9.26 17.47 12.53
CA TYR A 253 9.20 16.01 12.65
C TYR A 253 10.48 15.39 13.22
N LEU A 254 11.65 16.00 12.96
CA LEU A 254 12.93 15.54 13.54
C LEU A 254 12.96 15.75 15.05
N GLN A 255 12.40 16.85 15.56
CA GLN A 255 12.34 17.13 17.00
C GLN A 255 11.49 16.11 17.76
N ASP A 256 10.43 15.62 17.12
CA ASP A 256 9.53 14.61 17.68
C ASP A 256 10.01 13.16 17.45
N TRP A 257 11.07 12.96 16.66
CA TRP A 257 11.57 11.64 16.33
C TRP A 257 12.30 10.99 17.53
N ASP A 258 11.90 9.77 17.87
CA ASP A 258 12.46 8.96 18.96
C ASP A 258 13.79 8.26 18.60
N GLY A 259 14.26 8.43 17.36
CA GLY A 259 15.46 7.79 16.85
C GLY A 259 15.25 6.37 16.32
N ILE A 260 14.02 5.84 16.37
CA ILE A 260 13.72 4.52 15.82
C ILE A 260 13.65 4.63 14.30
N VAL A 261 14.53 3.89 13.63
CA VAL A 261 14.46 3.70 12.19
C VAL A 261 13.56 2.49 11.93
N PRO A 262 12.34 2.68 11.39
CA PRO A 262 11.55 1.56 10.93
C PRO A 262 12.38 0.72 9.96
N LEU A 263 12.37 -0.60 10.18
CA LEU A 263 12.92 -1.57 9.24
C LEU A 263 12.04 -1.56 7.99
N PHE A 264 12.21 -0.54 7.16
CA PHE A 264 11.74 -0.56 5.79
C PHE A 264 12.75 -1.38 5.01
N GLU A 265 12.40 -2.64 4.73
CA GLU A 265 12.91 -3.26 3.51
C GLU A 265 12.51 -2.34 2.36
N ASP A 266 13.48 -1.97 1.51
CA ASP A 266 13.32 -0.98 0.45
C ASP A 266 11.95 -1.11 -0.24
N ILE A 267 11.06 -0.14 0.01
CA ILE A 267 9.80 -0.02 -0.71
C ILE A 267 10.10 0.64 -2.05
N GLU A 268 10.74 -0.12 -2.95
CA GLU A 268 10.51 0.00 -4.38
C GLU A 268 9.46 -1.04 -4.78
N HIS A 269 8.37 -0.54 -5.37
CA HIS A 269 7.23 -1.24 -5.98
C HIS A 269 7.14 -2.77 -5.77
N GLN A 270 6.17 -3.22 -4.96
CA GLN A 270 5.70 -4.61 -4.98
C GLN A 270 4.17 -4.73 -4.87
N GLU A 271 3.62 -5.46 -5.85
CA GLU A 271 2.26 -5.98 -5.96
C GLU A 271 2.12 -7.34 -5.24
N SER A 272 0.91 -7.73 -4.80
CA SER A 272 0.60 -9.08 -4.27
C SER A 272 -0.76 -9.60 -4.79
N HIS A 273 -0.94 -10.83 -5.30
CA HIS A 273 -0.60 -12.21 -4.86
C HIS A 273 -1.54 -12.77 -3.75
N PHE A 274 -1.99 -14.04 -3.86
CA PHE A 274 -2.87 -14.74 -2.91
C PHE A 274 -2.07 -15.58 -1.88
N ILE A 275 -2.69 -16.18 -0.85
CA ILE A 275 -1.98 -17.07 0.10
C ILE A 275 -2.73 -18.39 0.18
N ALA A 276 -2.03 -19.49 -0.10
CA ALA A 276 -2.45 -20.84 0.30
C ALA A 276 -1.56 -21.30 1.45
N TYR A 277 -2.16 -21.82 2.52
CA TYR A 277 -1.41 -22.36 3.64
C TYR A 277 -1.12 -23.84 3.37
N VAL A 278 0.15 -24.22 3.38
CA VAL A 278 0.58 -25.63 3.39
C VAL A 278 1.15 -25.92 4.77
N VAL A 279 0.39 -26.57 5.65
CA VAL A 279 0.87 -26.98 6.97
C VAL A 279 1.60 -28.30 6.86
N ALA A 280 2.91 -28.29 7.13
CA ALA A 280 3.70 -29.51 7.33
C ALA A 280 3.74 -29.88 8.82
N LYS A 281 3.43 -31.13 9.15
CA LYS A 281 3.53 -31.73 10.47
C LYS A 281 4.56 -32.86 10.44
N TYR A 282 5.45 -32.91 11.42
CA TYR A 282 6.35 -34.04 11.61
C TYR A 282 5.78 -34.95 12.68
N LEU A 283 5.38 -36.17 12.31
CA LEU A 283 4.75 -37.14 13.20
C LEU A 283 5.43 -38.49 12.96
N GLN A 284 5.94 -39.12 14.03
CA GLN A 284 6.46 -40.49 14.01
C GLN A 284 7.48 -40.75 12.89
N ASP A 285 8.50 -39.89 12.78
CA ASP A 285 9.56 -39.95 11.78
C ASP A 285 9.14 -39.68 10.31
N GLU A 286 7.89 -39.28 10.05
CA GLU A 286 7.39 -38.93 8.72
C GLU A 286 6.84 -37.48 8.64
N PHE A 287 6.97 -36.86 7.47
CA PHE A 287 6.41 -35.52 7.18
C PHE A 287 5.04 -35.63 6.51
N HIS A 288 4.02 -35.04 7.13
CA HIS A 288 2.66 -34.94 6.60
C HIS A 288 2.37 -33.50 6.16
N PHE A 289 1.92 -33.32 4.92
CA PHE A 289 1.56 -32.01 4.38
C PHE A 289 0.04 -31.92 4.17
N SER A 290 -0.56 -30.82 4.60
CA SER A 290 -1.99 -30.53 4.44
C SER A 290 -2.18 -29.09 3.94
N TYR A 291 -3.11 -28.85 3.02
CA TYR A 291 -3.38 -27.53 2.46
C TYR A 291 -4.83 -27.09 2.72
N GLY A 292 -5.04 -25.79 2.95
CA GLY A 292 -6.37 -25.24 3.19
C GLY A 292 -6.45 -23.71 3.02
N ILE A 293 -7.64 -23.24 2.68
CA ILE A 293 -8.03 -21.81 2.63
C ILE A 293 -8.90 -21.56 3.86
N LYS A 294 -8.56 -20.56 4.69
CA LYS A 294 -9.24 -20.31 5.97
C LYS A 294 -10.47 -19.42 5.79
N GLU A 295 -11.66 -19.95 6.04
CA GLU A 295 -12.91 -19.20 6.25
C GLU A 295 -13.18 -18.93 7.74
N ASP A 296 -13.88 -17.83 8.00
CA ASP A 296 -14.43 -17.43 9.29
C ASP A 296 -15.27 -18.56 9.92
N CYS A 297 -14.86 -19.04 11.09
CA CYS A 297 -15.76 -19.76 11.99
C CYS A 297 -16.29 -18.75 13.00
N THR A 298 -17.56 -18.37 12.83
CA THR A 298 -18.36 -17.78 13.90
C THR A 298 -18.69 -18.87 14.92
N GLU A 299 -18.71 -18.48 16.19
CA GLU A 299 -18.95 -19.31 17.36
C GLU A 299 -20.19 -20.22 17.21
N LYS A 300 -20.00 -21.52 17.47
CA LYS A 300 -20.91 -22.32 18.32
C LYS A 300 -20.25 -23.64 18.72
N GLU A 301 -19.97 -23.73 20.02
CA GLU A 301 -19.78 -24.92 20.87
C GLU A 301 -19.27 -26.21 20.23
N ILE A 302 -18.00 -26.52 20.50
CA ILE A 302 -17.55 -27.91 20.65
C ILE A 302 -17.04 -28.07 22.08
N LEU A 303 -17.77 -28.90 22.83
CA LEU A 303 -17.47 -29.35 24.18
C LEU A 303 -16.07 -29.98 24.26
N VAL A 304 -15.26 -29.47 25.18
CA VAL A 304 -14.00 -30.08 25.60
C VAL A 304 -14.26 -30.92 26.86
N PRO A 305 -13.98 -32.23 26.88
CA PRO A 305 -13.69 -32.93 28.12
C PRO A 305 -12.18 -33.01 28.34
N GLN A 306 -11.75 -32.33 29.41
CA GLN A 306 -10.69 -32.68 30.37
C GLN A 306 -9.39 -33.30 29.86
N LEU A 307 -8.29 -32.54 30.01
CA LEU A 307 -7.08 -33.04 30.68
C LEU A 307 -6.48 -31.90 31.55
N TRP A 308 -6.32 -32.19 32.84
CA TRP A 308 -5.57 -31.42 33.84
C TRP A 308 -4.07 -31.38 33.45
N GLY A 309 -3.21 -30.48 33.89
CA GLY A 309 -3.26 -29.39 34.86
C GLY A 309 -1.82 -28.91 35.10
N TYR A 310 -1.62 -27.63 35.41
CA TYR A 310 -0.55 -27.14 36.29
C TYR A 310 -0.95 -25.74 36.76
N ASN A 311 -1.10 -25.63 38.08
CA ASN A 311 -1.41 -24.40 38.79
C ASN A 311 -0.16 -23.53 38.96
N ASN A 312 -0.41 -22.23 39.09
CA ASN A 312 0.45 -21.18 39.67
C ASN A 312 1.58 -20.61 38.81
N LEU A 313 1.26 -19.52 38.07
CA LEU A 313 2.16 -18.39 37.92
C LEU A 313 1.37 -17.08 38.12
N SER A 314 1.84 -16.26 39.05
CA SER A 314 1.24 -14.98 39.44
C SER A 314 1.41 -13.92 38.36
N PHE A 315 0.34 -13.17 38.08
CA PHE A 315 0.34 -11.99 37.23
C PHE A 315 1.21 -10.86 37.82
N LYS A 316 2.43 -10.69 37.29
CA LYS A 316 3.17 -9.43 37.33
C LYS A 316 4.14 -9.40 36.13
N SER A 317 4.13 -8.27 35.42
CA SER A 317 4.92 -7.90 34.22
C SER A 317 4.58 -8.59 32.90
N ILE A 318 3.58 -8.05 32.18
CA ILE A 318 3.59 -7.97 30.71
C ILE A 318 3.27 -6.52 30.35
N ARG A 319 4.30 -5.70 30.17
CA ARG A 319 4.18 -4.41 29.47
C ARG A 319 5.32 -4.12 28.50
N ASP A 320 6.11 -5.13 28.16
CA ASP A 320 7.07 -5.04 27.08
C ASP A 320 6.84 -6.24 26.15
N VAL A 321 7.04 -6.01 24.85
CA VAL A 321 6.80 -6.93 23.72
C VAL A 321 5.37 -6.91 23.16
N MET A 322 5.07 -5.88 22.36
CA MET A 322 4.16 -6.02 21.22
C MET A 322 4.79 -5.30 20.02
N GLY A 323 5.12 -6.07 18.97
CA GLY A 323 5.72 -5.52 17.76
C GLY A 323 6.37 -6.50 16.79
N HIS A 324 6.13 -7.82 16.85
CA HIS A 324 6.47 -8.74 15.76
C HIS A 324 5.47 -9.90 15.72
N GLY A 325 5.13 -10.35 14.50
CA GLY A 325 4.39 -11.59 14.29
C GLY A 325 5.22 -12.77 14.78
N VAL A 326 4.98 -13.17 16.02
CA VAL A 326 5.51 -14.39 16.64
C VAL A 326 4.66 -15.56 16.17
N ILE A 327 5.28 -16.65 15.73
CA ILE A 327 4.68 -17.98 15.90
C ILE A 327 5.62 -18.76 16.81
N PHE A 328 5.16 -18.88 18.05
CA PHE A 328 5.70 -19.63 19.20
C PHE A 328 7.14 -19.37 19.68
N ASN A 329 7.25 -19.34 21.01
CA ASN A 329 8.48 -19.35 21.78
C ASN A 329 8.66 -20.76 22.37
N GLY A 330 9.80 -21.37 22.14
CA GLY A 330 10.21 -22.61 22.81
C GLY A 330 11.69 -22.53 23.15
N LYS A 331 12.02 -22.44 24.44
CA LYS A 331 13.39 -22.56 24.94
C LYS A 331 13.71 -24.03 25.23
N ASN A 332 14.83 -24.46 24.65
CA ASN A 332 15.75 -25.54 25.00
C ASN A 332 15.29 -27.01 25.09
N GLU A 333 16.14 -27.81 24.42
CA GLU A 333 16.48 -29.22 24.59
C GLU A 333 15.45 -30.28 24.14
N PHE A 334 15.68 -30.75 22.90
CA PHE A 334 15.20 -32.01 22.31
C PHE A 334 13.78 -32.44 22.69
N SER A 335 12.77 -31.80 22.10
CA SER A 335 11.57 -32.42 21.53
C SER A 335 10.49 -31.37 21.30
N ILE A 336 9.67 -31.60 20.28
CA ILE A 336 8.43 -30.90 19.89
C ILE A 336 8.64 -29.61 19.08
N ILE A 337 8.44 -29.75 17.76
CA ILE A 337 8.24 -28.65 16.80
C ILE A 337 6.93 -28.92 16.07
N GLU A 338 5.94 -28.04 16.21
CA GLU A 338 4.67 -28.13 15.50
C GLU A 338 4.52 -26.99 14.47
N ASN A 339 4.24 -27.40 13.22
CA ASN A 339 3.75 -26.64 12.07
C ASN A 339 4.75 -25.77 11.29
N MET A 340 4.80 -26.02 9.98
CA MET A 340 5.56 -25.25 8.98
C MET A 340 4.62 -24.78 7.86
N ALA A 341 4.77 -23.55 7.34
CA ALA A 341 4.01 -23.04 6.19
C ALA A 341 4.95 -22.61 5.04
N ILE A 342 4.67 -23.04 3.80
CA ILE A 342 5.47 -22.73 2.60
C ILE A 342 4.69 -21.76 1.69
N ASN A 343 5.38 -20.74 1.17
CA ASN A 343 4.85 -19.69 0.28
C ASN A 343 5.48 -19.82 -1.12
N LEU A 344 4.74 -19.55 -2.21
CA LEU A 344 5.20 -19.71 -3.61
C LEU A 344 4.83 -18.48 -4.45
N TYR A 345 5.79 -17.70 -4.97
CA TYR A 345 5.54 -16.68 -6.02
C TYR A 345 6.69 -16.43 -7.00
N ASN A 346 6.36 -15.89 -8.20
CA ASN A 346 7.26 -15.46 -9.28
C ASN A 346 6.80 -14.08 -9.84
N LYS A 347 7.75 -13.19 -10.19
CA LYS A 347 7.60 -11.76 -10.55
C LYS A 347 7.72 -11.48 -12.07
N VAL A 348 7.05 -10.44 -12.59
CA VAL A 348 7.39 -9.71 -13.86
C VAL A 348 7.07 -8.22 -13.68
N GLU A 349 7.96 -7.32 -14.14
CA GLU A 349 7.83 -5.84 -14.18
C GLU A 349 7.60 -5.34 -15.61
N ILE A 350 6.87 -4.21 -15.78
CA ILE A 350 6.99 -3.31 -16.94
C ILE A 350 6.72 -1.84 -16.53
N GLU A 351 7.60 -0.92 -16.93
CA GLU A 351 7.38 0.53 -16.96
C GLU A 351 7.22 1.05 -18.41
N THR A 352 6.37 2.07 -18.57
CA THR A 352 6.19 3.04 -19.68
C THR A 352 5.21 2.78 -20.84
N ASN A 353 4.54 3.88 -21.19
CA ASN A 353 3.59 4.11 -22.27
C ASN A 353 4.12 3.72 -23.66
N ILE A 354 3.53 2.71 -24.29
CA ILE A 354 3.67 2.41 -25.72
C ILE A 354 2.27 2.21 -26.30
N ASN A 355 1.93 2.92 -27.38
CA ASN A 355 0.77 2.62 -28.20
C ASN A 355 1.00 1.27 -28.90
N ILE A 356 0.35 0.21 -28.41
CA ILE A 356 0.47 -1.14 -28.95
C ILE A 356 -0.65 -1.37 -29.98
N THR A 357 -0.28 -1.36 -31.26
CA THR A 357 -1.02 -2.04 -32.33
C THR A 357 -0.96 -3.56 -32.14
N ASP A 358 -1.97 -4.28 -32.64
CA ASP A 358 -2.10 -5.74 -32.62
C ASP A 358 -0.75 -6.49 -32.74
N ASN A 359 -0.43 -7.30 -31.72
CA ASN A 359 0.72 -8.21 -31.54
C ASN A 359 1.77 -7.83 -30.49
N THR A 360 1.38 -7.75 -29.21
CA THR A 360 2.37 -7.91 -28.13
C THR A 360 1.88 -8.91 -27.08
N LYS A 361 2.58 -10.06 -27.01
CA LYS A 361 2.36 -11.18 -26.07
C LYS A 361 3.18 -10.94 -24.80
N PHE A 362 2.58 -11.14 -23.63
CA PHE A 362 3.28 -11.18 -22.33
C PHE A 362 3.17 -12.56 -21.67
N ILE A 363 4.31 -13.14 -21.28
CA ILE A 363 4.45 -14.48 -20.67
C ILE A 363 4.94 -14.31 -19.23
N SER A 364 4.42 -15.10 -18.29
CA SER A 364 5.02 -15.29 -16.96
C SER A 364 5.32 -16.77 -16.79
N LYS A 365 6.56 -17.11 -16.42
CA LYS A 365 7.04 -18.48 -16.16
C LYS A 365 7.08 -18.71 -14.65
N SER A 366 6.62 -19.87 -14.16
CA SER A 366 6.85 -20.32 -12.78
C SER A 366 8.18 -21.07 -12.67
N LYS A 367 9.03 -20.73 -11.70
CA LYS A 367 10.32 -21.41 -11.46
C LYS A 367 10.03 -22.88 -11.16
N SER A 368 10.59 -23.79 -11.95
CA SER A 368 10.39 -25.23 -11.77
C SER A 368 11.20 -25.81 -10.59
N ILE A 369 12.16 -25.04 -10.06
CA ILE A 369 12.94 -25.37 -8.86
C ILE A 369 13.03 -24.15 -7.95
N ARG A 370 12.88 -24.36 -6.64
CA ARG A 370 13.02 -23.35 -5.58
C ARG A 370 13.96 -23.83 -4.49
N PHE A 371 14.71 -22.91 -3.91
CA PHE A 371 15.70 -23.17 -2.86
C PHE A 371 15.29 -22.50 -1.56
N PHE A 372 15.48 -23.19 -0.44
CA PHE A 372 15.17 -22.66 0.88
C PHE A 372 16.29 -22.92 1.88
N GLN A 373 16.53 -22.00 2.81
CA GLN A 373 17.56 -22.14 3.84
C GLN A 373 17.06 -21.72 5.21
N TRP A 374 17.48 -22.44 6.26
CA TRP A 374 17.22 -22.03 7.63
C TRP A 374 18.14 -20.89 8.04
N VAL A 375 17.56 -19.82 8.58
CA VAL A 375 18.26 -18.71 9.22
C VAL A 375 18.04 -18.82 10.73
N SER A 376 19.14 -18.84 11.48
CA SER A 376 19.16 -18.91 12.95
C SER A 376 18.42 -20.11 13.56
N ASN A 377 18.28 -21.22 12.81
CA ASN A 377 17.46 -22.39 13.18
C ASN A 377 15.99 -22.07 13.51
N GLN A 378 15.50 -20.90 13.08
CA GLN A 378 14.19 -20.39 13.47
C GLN A 378 13.28 -20.13 12.27
N TYR A 379 13.85 -19.81 11.11
CA TYR A 379 13.06 -19.38 9.95
C TYR A 379 13.56 -20.05 8.67
N LEU A 380 12.66 -20.54 7.82
CA LEU A 380 12.98 -21.07 6.50
C LEU A 380 12.71 -19.99 5.44
N PHE A 381 13.76 -19.51 4.78
CA PHE A 381 13.68 -18.46 3.75
C PHE A 381 13.84 -19.06 2.35
N GLU A 382 13.03 -18.59 1.39
CA GLU A 382 13.32 -18.83 -0.03
C GLU A 382 14.53 -17.98 -0.47
N ILE A 383 15.46 -18.58 -1.19
CA ILE A 383 16.68 -17.93 -1.68
C ILE A 383 16.78 -18.09 -3.20
N ASP A 384 17.36 -17.10 -3.87
CA ASP A 384 17.37 -17.02 -5.34
C ASP A 384 18.31 -18.03 -6.04
N GLY A 385 19.12 -18.76 -5.29
CA GLY A 385 20.04 -19.76 -5.81
C GLY A 385 20.65 -20.64 -4.72
N LEU A 386 21.52 -21.57 -5.12
CA LEU A 386 22.22 -22.41 -4.16
C LEU A 386 23.25 -21.61 -3.35
N PRO A 387 23.21 -21.67 -2.00
CA PRO A 387 24.18 -20.98 -1.17
C PRO A 387 25.55 -21.66 -1.25
N THR A 388 26.62 -20.93 -0.94
CA THR A 388 27.98 -21.45 -1.02
C THR A 388 28.26 -22.50 0.07
N ILE A 389 27.61 -22.35 1.23
CA ILE A 389 27.77 -23.18 2.43
C ILE A 389 26.42 -23.45 3.08
N GLY A 390 26.36 -24.50 3.90
CA GLY A 390 25.20 -24.83 4.72
C GLY A 390 24.27 -25.88 4.09
N ILE A 391 23.06 -25.93 4.62
CA ILE A 391 22.00 -26.87 4.23
C ILE A 391 20.97 -26.08 3.41
N VAL A 392 20.62 -26.60 2.24
CA VAL A 392 19.54 -26.06 1.40
C VAL A 392 18.45 -27.10 1.22
N TYR A 393 17.20 -26.66 1.24
CA TYR A 393 16.03 -27.45 0.90
C TYR A 393 15.58 -27.07 -0.50
N ILE A 394 15.23 -28.05 -1.32
CA ILE A 394 14.98 -27.86 -2.74
C ILE A 394 13.60 -28.41 -3.05
N LEU A 395 12.70 -27.56 -3.52
CA LEU A 395 11.39 -27.95 -4.03
C LEU A 395 11.45 -28.00 -5.55
N VAL A 396 11.13 -29.15 -6.12
CA VAL A 396 11.19 -29.42 -7.56
C VAL A 396 9.79 -29.74 -8.07
N TYR A 397 9.37 -29.06 -9.13
CA TYR A 397 8.15 -29.39 -9.87
C TYR A 397 8.52 -30.25 -11.10
N TYR A 398 8.07 -31.49 -11.12
CA TYR A 398 8.30 -32.44 -12.20
C TYR A 398 7.40 -32.13 -13.40
N ASN A 399 8.01 -31.58 -14.45
CA ASN A 399 7.55 -31.68 -15.83
C ASN A 399 8.59 -32.46 -16.66
N GLU A 400 8.29 -32.79 -17.92
CA GLU A 400 9.18 -33.62 -18.76
C GLU A 400 10.63 -33.08 -18.82
N GLN A 401 10.78 -31.76 -18.95
CA GLN A 401 12.07 -31.09 -19.05
C GLN A 401 12.81 -31.01 -17.70
N THR A 402 12.12 -30.51 -16.66
CA THR A 402 12.67 -30.31 -15.32
C THR A 402 13.08 -31.64 -14.70
N THR A 403 12.32 -32.70 -14.93
CA THR A 403 12.63 -34.04 -14.38
C THR A 403 13.94 -34.57 -14.92
N GLY A 404 14.14 -34.51 -16.24
CA GLY A 404 15.35 -35.03 -16.87
C GLY A 404 16.60 -34.26 -16.42
N ASN A 405 16.48 -32.95 -16.34
CA ASN A 405 17.61 -32.12 -16.00
C ASN A 405 17.89 -32.05 -14.48
N TRP A 406 16.87 -32.09 -13.61
CA TRP A 406 17.05 -32.24 -12.16
C TRP A 406 17.81 -33.53 -11.85
N LYS A 407 17.44 -34.65 -12.49
CA LYS A 407 18.14 -35.93 -12.33
C LYS A 407 19.62 -35.84 -12.74
N LYS A 408 19.91 -35.17 -13.86
CA LYS A 408 21.30 -34.93 -14.31
C LYS A 408 22.09 -34.09 -13.30
N TRP A 409 21.52 -32.96 -12.84
CA TRP A 409 22.18 -32.09 -11.88
C TRP A 409 22.39 -32.79 -10.53
N ARG A 410 21.38 -33.47 -10.00
CA ARG A 410 21.46 -34.25 -8.76
C ARG A 410 22.58 -35.28 -8.82
N CYS A 411 22.63 -36.08 -9.89
CA CYS A 411 23.67 -37.10 -10.06
C CYS A 411 25.08 -36.48 -10.13
N ALA A 412 25.23 -35.36 -10.84
CA ALA A 412 26.51 -34.66 -10.91
C ALA A 412 26.91 -34.07 -9.54
N ALA A 413 25.96 -33.49 -8.79
CA ALA A 413 26.23 -32.91 -7.47
C ALA A 413 26.63 -33.99 -6.45
N GLU A 414 25.95 -35.15 -6.49
CA GLU A 414 26.28 -36.31 -5.67
C GLU A 414 27.69 -36.85 -5.99
N ASN A 415 28.12 -36.85 -7.26
CA ASN A 415 29.48 -37.25 -7.65
C ASN A 415 30.56 -36.29 -7.13
N GLU A 416 30.26 -34.99 -7.02
CA GLU A 416 31.15 -34.00 -6.41
C GLU A 416 31.14 -34.06 -4.86
N GLY A 417 30.34 -34.95 -4.26
CA GLY A 417 30.30 -35.18 -2.82
C GLY A 417 29.22 -34.40 -2.06
N VAL A 418 28.25 -33.80 -2.77
CA VAL A 418 27.03 -33.23 -2.15
C VAL A 418 26.14 -34.37 -1.68
N LYS A 419 25.65 -34.29 -0.44
CA LYS A 419 24.70 -35.28 0.07
C LYS A 419 23.27 -34.77 -0.15
N ILE A 420 22.50 -35.45 -1.00
CA ILE A 420 21.12 -35.08 -1.32
C ILE A 420 20.16 -36.14 -0.79
N TYR A 421 19.26 -35.73 0.10
CA TYR A 421 18.23 -36.58 0.70
C TYR A 421 16.86 -36.20 0.13
N GLU A 422 16.07 -37.18 -0.25
CA GLU A 422 14.70 -36.99 -0.75
C GLU A 422 13.71 -37.25 0.37
N PHE A 423 12.79 -36.31 0.59
CA PHE A 423 11.70 -36.49 1.55
C PHE A 423 10.48 -37.04 0.84
N LYS A 424 9.83 -38.02 1.45
CA LYS A 424 8.46 -38.37 1.07
C LYS A 424 7.55 -37.20 1.40
N THR A 425 6.75 -36.76 0.43
CA THR A 425 5.78 -35.67 0.63
C THR A 425 4.42 -36.06 0.07
N ASN A 426 3.38 -35.43 0.61
CA ASN A 426 2.01 -35.54 0.09
C ASN A 426 1.70 -34.44 -0.94
N LEU A 427 2.73 -33.82 -1.54
CA LEU A 427 2.56 -32.71 -2.49
C LEU A 427 2.08 -33.19 -3.88
N GLY A 428 1.89 -34.50 -4.06
CA GLY A 428 1.52 -35.14 -5.32
C GLY A 428 2.73 -35.60 -6.13
N GLU A 429 2.51 -36.51 -7.08
CA GLU A 429 3.59 -37.15 -7.87
C GLU A 429 4.39 -36.18 -8.74
N ARG A 430 3.88 -34.95 -8.94
CA ARG A 430 4.54 -33.89 -9.69
C ARG A 430 5.49 -33.04 -8.85
N PHE A 431 5.69 -33.34 -7.57
CA PHE A 431 6.59 -32.58 -6.72
C PHE A 431 7.60 -33.47 -6.01
N GLY A 432 8.83 -32.99 -5.92
CA GLY A 432 9.89 -33.58 -5.10
C GLY A 432 10.43 -32.55 -4.13
N PHE A 433 10.69 -32.98 -2.89
CA PHE A 433 11.31 -32.12 -1.87
C PHE A 433 12.60 -32.76 -1.37
N PHE A 434 13.68 -32.00 -1.41
CA PHE A 434 15.02 -32.50 -1.15
C PHE A 434 15.74 -31.65 -0.09
N CYS A 435 16.71 -32.24 0.61
CA CYS A 435 17.69 -31.53 1.41
C CYS A 435 19.08 -31.84 0.84
N ALA A 436 19.80 -30.80 0.43
CA ALA A 436 21.18 -30.90 -0.01
C ALA A 436 22.12 -30.32 1.06
N GLN A 437 23.19 -31.05 1.35
CA GLN A 437 24.22 -30.71 2.33
C GLN A 437 25.61 -30.78 1.69
N ASN A 438 26.61 -30.16 2.32
CA ASN A 438 27.99 -30.13 1.85
C ASN A 438 28.17 -29.36 0.52
N LEU A 439 27.44 -28.25 0.33
CA LEU A 439 27.47 -27.43 -0.89
C LEU A 439 28.81 -26.71 -1.15
N ASN A 440 29.70 -26.70 -0.17
CA ASN A 440 31.03 -26.12 -0.25
C ASN A 440 31.98 -26.90 -1.18
N VAL A 441 31.65 -28.15 -1.54
CA VAL A 441 32.42 -28.94 -2.53
C VAL A 441 32.16 -28.50 -3.96
N LEU A 442 31.01 -27.87 -4.22
CA LEU A 442 30.67 -27.37 -5.55
C LEU A 442 31.42 -26.08 -5.83
N ASP A 443 32.14 -26.04 -6.96
CA ASP A 443 32.72 -24.80 -7.46
C ASP A 443 31.63 -23.82 -7.93
N GLN A 444 32.01 -22.55 -8.13
CA GLN A 444 31.06 -21.53 -8.56
C GLN A 444 30.48 -21.85 -9.95
N PHE A 445 31.25 -22.49 -10.82
CA PHE A 445 30.80 -22.89 -12.16
C PHE A 445 29.66 -23.91 -12.10
N PHE A 446 29.73 -24.87 -11.19
CA PHE A 446 28.69 -25.86 -10.95
C PHE A 446 27.44 -25.20 -10.35
N LYS A 447 27.61 -24.24 -9.45
CA LYS A 447 26.52 -23.45 -8.85
C LYS A 447 25.83 -22.55 -9.88
N ASP A 448 26.58 -21.94 -10.79
CA ASP A 448 26.02 -21.13 -11.88
C ASP A 448 25.33 -21.99 -12.94
N LYS A 449 25.77 -23.24 -13.09
CA LYS A 449 25.11 -24.30 -13.87
C LYS A 449 24.01 -25.02 -13.11
N THR A 450 23.67 -24.58 -11.91
CA THR A 450 22.42 -25.02 -11.28
C THR A 450 21.33 -24.70 -12.28
N PRO A 451 20.58 -25.70 -12.71
CA PRO A 451 19.68 -25.47 -13.80
C PRO A 451 18.55 -24.57 -13.34
N LEU A 452 18.67 -23.30 -13.67
CA LEU A 452 17.54 -22.40 -13.81
C LEU A 452 16.81 -22.90 -15.05
N PHE A 453 15.80 -23.76 -14.87
CA PHE A 453 14.96 -24.30 -15.95
C PHE A 453 14.00 -23.27 -16.51
N ASP A 454 14.48 -22.05 -16.74
CA ASP A 454 13.78 -21.06 -17.53
C ASP A 454 14.21 -21.26 -18.98
N ASP A 455 13.32 -21.92 -19.71
CA ASP A 455 13.45 -22.24 -21.13
C ASP A 455 13.32 -20.95 -21.93
N ASP A 456 14.40 -20.20 -22.16
CA ASP A 456 14.40 -18.92 -22.87
C ASP A 456 14.05 -19.01 -24.38
N ASN A 457 13.59 -20.17 -24.88
CA ASN A 457 13.43 -20.40 -26.32
C ASN A 457 12.09 -20.98 -26.81
N SER A 458 10.98 -20.91 -26.06
CA SER A 458 9.66 -21.29 -26.60
C SER A 458 8.64 -20.16 -26.60
N SER A 459 8.30 -19.70 -27.80
CA SER A 459 7.36 -18.63 -28.10
C SER A 459 5.89 -19.11 -28.05
N GLY A 460 5.19 -18.76 -26.96
CA GLY A 460 3.82 -18.23 -27.05
C GLY A 460 2.61 -19.15 -26.82
N ASN A 461 2.27 -19.43 -25.56
CA ASN A 461 0.95 -19.99 -25.18
C ASN A 461 0.09 -19.00 -24.36
N GLU A 462 -1.23 -19.07 -24.57
CA GLU A 462 -2.29 -18.24 -23.95
C GLU A 462 -2.56 -18.61 -22.47
N ARG A 463 -3.09 -17.66 -21.66
CA ARG A 463 -3.49 -17.92 -20.26
C ARG A 463 -4.89 -18.53 -20.19
N ILE A 464 -5.04 -19.56 -19.37
CA ILE A 464 -6.27 -20.37 -19.26
C ILE A 464 -7.35 -19.69 -18.39
N MET A 465 -7.01 -18.78 -17.46
CA MET A 465 -7.97 -18.18 -16.51
C MET A 465 -7.57 -16.76 -16.09
N ARG A 466 -8.53 -15.83 -15.95
CA ARG A 466 -8.35 -14.46 -15.42
C ARG A 466 -9.57 -13.96 -14.62
N LEU A 467 -9.35 -13.00 -13.71
CA LEU A 467 -10.39 -12.30 -12.94
C LEU A 467 -10.52 -10.86 -13.44
N ILE A 468 -11.75 -10.39 -13.69
CA ILE A 468 -12.05 -9.07 -14.28
C ILE A 468 -13.09 -8.35 -13.45
N GLY A 469 -12.83 -7.11 -13.06
CA GLY A 469 -13.77 -6.29 -12.27
C GLY A 469 -13.76 -6.62 -10.77
N GLY A 470 -14.79 -6.16 -10.06
CA GLY A 470 -14.95 -6.28 -8.61
C GLY A 470 -14.16 -5.25 -7.79
N THR A 471 -14.80 -4.68 -6.77
CA THR A 471 -14.19 -3.71 -5.85
C THR A 471 -13.36 -4.45 -4.79
N THR A 472 -12.12 -4.00 -4.61
CA THR A 472 -11.17 -4.63 -3.68
C THR A 472 -11.01 -3.80 -2.41
N LEU A 473 -11.06 -4.47 -1.25
CA LEU A 473 -10.57 -3.95 0.02
C LEU A 473 -9.13 -4.39 0.24
N HIS A 474 -8.34 -3.48 0.81
CA HIS A 474 -6.97 -3.72 1.19
C HIS A 474 -6.89 -3.82 2.72
N ALA A 475 -6.72 -5.04 3.23
CA ALA A 475 -6.54 -5.31 4.65
C ALA A 475 -5.09 -5.74 4.90
N GLY A 476 -4.24 -4.76 5.21
CA GLY A 476 -2.80 -4.95 5.42
C GLY A 476 -1.99 -5.04 4.12
N VAL A 477 -0.72 -5.47 4.25
CA VAL A 477 0.30 -5.39 3.19
C VAL A 477 0.10 -6.42 2.06
N ILE A 478 -0.77 -7.44 2.20
CA ILE A 478 -0.78 -8.63 1.30
C ILE A 478 -2.18 -9.19 0.95
N ARG A 479 -3.29 -8.42 1.00
CA ARG A 479 -4.61 -8.98 0.61
C ARG A 479 -5.45 -8.03 -0.24
N LYS A 480 -5.78 -8.46 -1.47
CA LYS A 480 -6.97 -8.01 -2.21
C LYS A 480 -8.12 -8.95 -1.89
N THR A 481 -9.00 -8.52 -1.00
CA THR A 481 -10.30 -9.16 -0.78
C THR A 481 -11.32 -8.44 -1.64
N TYR A 482 -12.13 -9.16 -2.40
CA TYR A 482 -13.26 -8.55 -3.08
C TYR A 482 -14.39 -8.31 -2.08
N LEU A 483 -15.04 -7.16 -2.21
CA LEU A 483 -16.22 -6.87 -1.43
C LEU A 483 -17.29 -7.90 -1.75
N ARG A 484 -17.96 -8.43 -0.71
CA ARG A 484 -18.99 -9.47 -0.88
C ARG A 484 -20.11 -9.08 -1.83
N TYR A 485 -20.31 -7.78 -2.04
CA TYR A 485 -21.33 -7.22 -2.94
C TYR A 485 -20.81 -6.83 -4.33
N ASP A 486 -19.52 -6.97 -4.61
CA ASP A 486 -18.91 -6.62 -5.89
C ASP A 486 -17.74 -7.58 -6.22
N LEU A 487 -18.12 -8.82 -6.53
CA LEU A 487 -17.22 -9.93 -6.84
C LEU A 487 -16.69 -9.81 -8.28
N PRO A 488 -15.48 -10.32 -8.57
CA PRO A 488 -14.92 -10.28 -9.91
C PRO A 488 -15.60 -11.31 -10.82
N ILE A 489 -15.60 -11.02 -12.12
CA ILE A 489 -15.97 -11.97 -13.17
C ILE A 489 -14.79 -12.89 -13.44
N ILE A 490 -15.04 -14.20 -13.52
CA ILE A 490 -14.04 -15.19 -13.90
C ILE A 490 -14.15 -15.44 -15.41
N GLU A 491 -13.07 -15.21 -16.15
CA GLU A 491 -12.99 -15.56 -17.57
C GLU A 491 -12.00 -16.70 -17.76
N ILE A 492 -12.43 -17.75 -18.47
CA ILE A 492 -11.68 -18.99 -18.66
C ILE A 492 -11.65 -19.33 -20.14
N ILE A 493 -10.47 -19.69 -20.65
CA ILE A 493 -10.30 -20.30 -21.96
C ILE A 493 -10.20 -21.81 -21.73
N ALA A 494 -11.29 -22.52 -22.01
CA ALA A 494 -11.37 -23.97 -21.80
C ALA A 494 -12.06 -24.66 -23.00
N PRO A 495 -11.84 -25.97 -23.19
CA PRO A 495 -12.59 -26.78 -24.15
C PRO A 495 -14.11 -26.66 -23.94
N HIS A 496 -14.88 -26.88 -25.01
CA HIS A 496 -16.34 -26.67 -25.02
C HIS A 496 -17.12 -27.48 -23.96
N ASP A 497 -16.54 -28.58 -23.49
CA ASP A 497 -17.08 -29.57 -22.56
C ASP A 497 -16.53 -29.43 -21.13
N TYR A 498 -15.75 -28.38 -20.83
CA TYR A 498 -15.23 -28.14 -19.49
C TYR A 498 -16.34 -27.77 -18.50
N LYS A 499 -16.27 -28.31 -17.28
CA LYS A 499 -17.19 -28.00 -16.18
C LYS A 499 -16.40 -27.48 -14.98
N ILE A 500 -16.80 -26.32 -14.45
CA ILE A 500 -16.22 -25.77 -13.22
C ILE A 500 -17.08 -26.23 -12.04
N GLU A 501 -16.47 -26.90 -11.08
CA GLU A 501 -17.14 -27.28 -9.83
C GLU A 501 -16.57 -26.42 -8.69
N CYS A 502 -17.45 -25.75 -7.95
CA CYS A 502 -17.07 -25.03 -6.74
C CYS A 502 -17.28 -25.89 -5.50
N SER A 503 -16.41 -25.71 -4.49
CA SER A 503 -16.64 -26.26 -3.16
C SER A 503 -17.94 -25.69 -2.56
N LYS A 504 -18.53 -26.42 -1.60
CA LYS A 504 -19.77 -26.02 -0.93
C LYS A 504 -19.71 -24.56 -0.44
N GLY A 505 -20.66 -23.73 -0.86
CA GLY A 505 -20.82 -22.35 -0.41
C GLY A 505 -20.65 -21.27 -1.50
N LEU A 506 -20.22 -21.63 -2.71
CA LEU A 506 -20.11 -20.72 -3.86
C LEU A 506 -21.00 -21.19 -5.01
N GLU A 507 -21.81 -20.28 -5.54
CA GLU A 507 -22.59 -20.46 -6.77
C GLU A 507 -21.88 -19.69 -7.90
N LEU A 508 -21.57 -20.38 -9.00
CA LEU A 508 -21.06 -19.73 -10.22
C LEU A 508 -22.20 -19.60 -11.23
N GLU A 509 -22.35 -18.40 -11.77
CA GLU A 509 -23.26 -18.12 -12.87
C GLU A 509 -22.45 -17.87 -14.16
N GLU A 510 -22.75 -18.59 -15.23
CA GLU A 510 -22.12 -18.39 -16.53
C GLU A 510 -22.71 -17.14 -17.21
N LEU A 511 -21.96 -16.04 -17.19
CA LEU A 511 -22.46 -14.75 -17.70
C LEU A 511 -22.46 -14.64 -19.23
N TYR A 512 -21.47 -15.22 -19.91
CA TYR A 512 -21.34 -15.17 -21.37
C TYR A 512 -20.39 -16.25 -21.91
N LYS A 513 -20.79 -16.93 -23.00
CA LYS A 513 -19.97 -17.92 -23.71
C LYS A 513 -19.62 -17.40 -25.10
N LYS A 514 -18.35 -17.09 -25.34
CA LYS A 514 -17.84 -16.72 -26.67
C LYS A 514 -17.14 -17.92 -27.30
N THR A 515 -17.68 -18.43 -28.40
CA THR A 515 -16.97 -19.41 -29.22
C THR A 515 -15.90 -18.68 -30.02
N LEU A 516 -14.64 -18.99 -29.78
CA LEU A 516 -13.56 -18.52 -30.64
C LEU A 516 -13.66 -19.24 -32.00
N PRO A 517 -13.47 -18.54 -33.13
CA PRO A 517 -13.49 -19.17 -34.44
C PRO A 517 -12.40 -20.23 -34.51
N ASN A 518 -12.79 -21.44 -34.91
CA ASN A 518 -11.91 -22.59 -35.01
C ASN A 518 -10.84 -22.27 -36.08
N THR A 519 -9.62 -21.96 -35.67
CA THR A 519 -8.52 -21.59 -36.58
C THR A 519 -7.92 -22.79 -37.33
N ASN A 520 -8.48 -23.99 -37.16
CA ASN A 520 -8.12 -25.19 -37.92
C ASN A 520 -8.92 -25.33 -39.23
N ASN A 521 -8.98 -24.30 -40.07
CA ASN A 521 -9.27 -24.49 -41.49
C ASN A 521 -7.94 -24.68 -42.22
N ASN A 522 -7.59 -25.96 -42.41
CA ASN A 522 -6.52 -26.39 -43.30
C ASN A 522 -6.70 -25.74 -44.69
N LEU A 523 -5.61 -25.11 -45.15
CA LEU A 523 -5.26 -25.03 -46.56
C LEU A 523 -5.10 -26.46 -47.10
N GLU A 524 -6.19 -27.04 -47.61
CA GLU A 524 -6.09 -28.08 -48.64
C GLU A 524 -6.00 -27.40 -50.00
N LEU A 525 -4.80 -27.47 -50.59
CA LEU A 525 -4.52 -27.22 -51.99
C LEU A 525 -5.16 -28.32 -52.86
N SER A 526 -6.09 -27.91 -53.73
CA SER A 526 -6.43 -28.49 -55.03
C SER A 526 -6.66 -30.01 -55.16
N ARG A 527 -7.91 -30.43 -55.37
CA ARG A 527 -8.55 -30.64 -56.70
C ARG A 527 -10.04 -30.94 -56.57
#